data_AF-A0A5A7TW52-F1
#
_entry.id   AF-A0A5A7TW52-F1
#
_cell.length_a   1.000
_cell.length_b   1.000
_cell.length_c   1.000
_cell.angle_alpha   90.00
_cell.angle_beta   90.00
_cell.angle_gamma   90.00
#
_symmetry.space_group_name_H-M   'P 1'
#
loop_
_entity.id
_entity.type
_entity.pdbx_description
1 polymer ?
#
loop_
_entity_poly.entity_id
_entity_poly.type
_entity_poly.pdbx_seq_one_letter_code
_entity_poly.pdbx_strand_id
1 'polypeptide(L)' 'MDNPTKAQMWLISIENIFRYMKCPDDQKVQCAVFFLKDRGTVWWETAERMLGGDVSKITWE' A
#
# COMPACT_ATOMS: atom_id res chain seq x y z
N MET A 1 -16.36 -7.94 4.90
CA MET A 1 -16.39 -8.32 3.48
C MET A 1 -15.58 -7.30 2.71
N ASP A 2 -14.42 -7.72 2.20
CA ASP A 2 -13.64 -6.89 1.29
C ASP A 2 -14.49 -6.54 0.08
N ASN A 3 -14.56 -5.25 -0.23
CA ASN A 3 -15.25 -4.78 -1.42
C ASN A 3 -14.31 -5.02 -2.61
N PRO A 4 -14.61 -5.96 -3.53
CA PRO A 4 -13.76 -6.23 -4.69
C PRO A 4 -13.51 -4.97 -5.54
N THR A 5 -14.41 -3.99 -5.49
CA THR A 5 -14.24 -2.67 -6.12
C THR A 5 -13.05 -1.89 -5.54
N LYS A 6 -12.78 -1.96 -4.23
CA LYS A 6 -11.66 -1.22 -3.62
C LYS A 6 -10.31 -1.76 -4.10
N ALA A 7 -10.17 -3.09 -4.14
CA ALA A 7 -8.96 -3.73 -4.65
C ALA A 7 -8.74 -3.40 -6.14
N GLN A 8 -9.80 -3.42 -6.95
CA GLN A 8 -9.73 -3.04 -8.37
C GLN A 8 -9.33 -1.56 -8.55
N MET A 9 -9.93 -0.64 -7.80
CA MET A 9 -9.58 0.78 -7.88
C MET A 9 -8.13 1.03 -7.47
N TRP A 10 -7.63 0.33 -6.46
CA TRP A 10 -6.23 0.38 -6.07
C TRP A 10 -5.30 -0.10 -7.20
N LEU A 11 -5.65 -1.21 -7.85
CA LEU A 11 -4.88 -1.77 -8.96
C LEU A 11 -4.81 -0.82 -10.16
N ILE A 12 -5.94 -0.20 -10.52
CA ILE A 12 -6.00 0.84 -11.57
C ILE A 12 -5.12 2.05 -11.21
N SER A 13 -5.07 2.43 -9.93
CA SER A 13 -4.20 3.54 -9.48
C SER A 13 -2.72 3.20 -9.67
N ILE A 14 -2.30 1.98 -9.30
CA ILE A 14 -0.93 1.49 -9.49
C ILE A 14 -0.56 1.46 -10.98
N GLU A 15 -1.44 0.93 -11.84
CA GLU A 15 -1.22 0.87 -13.29
C GLU A 15 -1.07 2.27 -13.90
N ASN A 16 -1.86 3.25 -13.44
CA ASN A 16 -1.72 4.63 -13.87
C ASN A 16 -0.38 5.24 -13.48
N ILE A 17 0.14 4.93 -12.28
CA ILE A 17 1.47 5.37 -11.85
C ILE A 17 2.54 4.77 -12.75
N PHE A 18 2.46 3.47 -13.06
CA PHE A 18 3.41 2.84 -13.98
C PHE A 18 3.42 3.47 -15.35
N ARG A 19 2.24 3.77 -15.89
CA ARG A 19 2.11 4.46 -17.18
C ARG A 19 2.72 5.86 -17.13
N TYR A 20 2.42 6.63 -16.09
CA TYR A 20 2.94 7.99 -15.92
C TYR A 20 4.47 8.00 -15.81
N MET A 21 5.02 7.09 -15.00
CA MET A 21 6.46 6.95 -14.77
C MET A 21 7.20 6.26 -15.92
N LYS A 22 6.48 5.75 -16.93
CA LYS A 22 7.02 4.91 -18.01
C LYS A 22 7.81 3.71 -17.47
N CYS A 23 7.26 3.04 -16.46
CA CYS A 23 7.88 1.90 -15.81
C CYS A 23 7.94 0.70 -16.78
N PRO A 24 9.15 0.15 -17.05
CA PRO A 24 9.31 -1.06 -17.86
C PRO A 24 8.54 -2.26 -17.29
N ASP A 25 7.99 -3.10 -18.15
CA ASP A 25 7.14 -4.24 -17.75
C ASP A 25 7.85 -5.21 -16.80
N ASP A 26 9.14 -5.46 -17.03
CA ASP A 26 10.01 -6.32 -16.21
C ASP A 26 10.33 -5.72 -14.83
N GLN A 27 10.10 -4.40 -14.64
CA GLN A 27 10.34 -3.69 -13.38
C GLN A 27 9.05 -3.44 -12.58
N LYS A 28 7.87 -3.54 -13.20
CA LYS A 28 6.57 -3.21 -12.56
C LYS A 28 6.35 -3.94 -11.24
N VAL A 29 6.67 -5.24 -11.17
CA VAL A 29 6.50 -6.03 -9.94
C VAL A 29 7.37 -5.50 -8.82
N GLN A 30 8.65 -5.23 -9.10
CA GLN A 30 9.59 -4.68 -8.11
C GLN A 30 9.15 -3.28 -7.65
N CYS A 31 8.71 -2.43 -8.58
CA CYS A 31 8.18 -1.11 -8.26
C CYS A 31 6.91 -1.21 -7.40
N ALA A 32 5.95 -2.09 -7.71
CA ALA A 32 4.74 -2.29 -6.90
C ALA A 32 5.08 -2.72 -5.48
N VAL A 33 5.99 -3.69 -5.32
CA VAL A 33 6.41 -4.20 -4.01
C VAL A 33 7.06 -3.08 -3.19
N PHE A 34 7.92 -2.28 -3.80
CA PHE A 34 8.55 -1.14 -3.13
C PHE A 34 7.50 -0.09 -2.70
N PHE A 35 6.60 0.32 -3.59
CA PHE A 35 5.53 1.27 -3.28
C PHE A 35 4.62 0.80 -2.14
N LEU A 36 4.27 -0.49 -2.14
CA LEU A 36 3.47 -1.10 -1.08
C LEU A 36 4.21 -1.10 0.26
N LYS A 37 5.49 -1.46 0.25
CA LYS A 37 6.34 -1.48 1.45
C LYS A 37 6.44 -0.09 2.08
N ASP A 38 6.69 0.94 1.28
CA ASP A 38 6.81 2.32 1.77
C ASP A 38 5.50 2.82 2.37
N ARG A 39 4.38 2.63 1.66
CA ARG A 39 3.06 3.03 2.18
C ARG A 39 2.67 2.24 3.43
N GLY A 40 2.98 0.94 3.47
CA GLY A 40 2.74 0.10 4.63
C GLY A 40 3.54 0.55 5.85
N THR A 41 4.81 0.91 5.65
CA THR A 41 5.68 1.45 6.70
C THR A 41 5.16 2.77 7.24
N VAL A 42 4.83 3.71 6.36
CA VAL A 42 4.30 5.02 6.76
C VAL A 42 2.97 4.90 7.52
N TRP A 43 2.08 4.00 7.05
CA TRP A 43 0.84 3.72 7.76
C TRP A 43 1.09 3.16 9.16
N TRP A 44 2.00 2.17 9.27
CA TRP A 44 2.34 1.53 10.53
C TRP A 44 2.93 2.52 11.54
N GLU A 45 3.93 3.31 11.14
CA GLU A 45 4.55 4.33 12.00
C GLU A 45 3.53 5.39 12.46
N THR A 46 2.60 5.77 11.58
CA THR A 46 1.53 6.72 11.92
C THR A 46 0.57 6.13 12.94
N ALA A 47 0.15 4.87 12.76
CA ALA A 47 -0.76 4.18 13.65
C ALA A 47 -0.12 3.97 15.04
N GLU A 48 1.13 3.52 15.08
CA GLU A 48 1.91 3.35 16.32
C GLU A 48 2.01 4.66 17.11
N ARG A 49 2.28 5.79 16.42
CA ARG A 49 2.32 7.11 17.04
C ARG A 49 0.96 7.54 17.60
N MET A 50 -0.12 7.31 16.86
CA MET A 50 -1.48 7.66 17.30
C MET A 50 -1.92 6.87 18.54
N LEU A 51 -1.42 5.64 18.69
CA LEU A 51 -1.72 4.76 19.81
C LEU A 51 -0.77 4.95 20.99
N GLY A 52 0.16 5.90 20.93
CA GLY A 52 1.14 6.16 21.99
C GLY A 52 2.11 4.99 22.20
N GLY A 53 2.38 4.21 21.16
CA GLY A 53 3.20 3.00 21.23
C GLY A 53 2.47 1.75 21.73
N ASP A 54 1.18 1.85 22.07
CA ASP A 54 0.38 0.68 22.45
C ASP A 54 -0.14 -0.07 21.22
N VAL A 55 0.78 -0.79 20.58
CA VAL A 55 0.54 -1.56 19.34
C VAL A 55 -0.44 -2.73 19.57
N SER A 56 -0.67 -3.12 20.84
CA SER A 56 -1.60 -4.21 21.20
C SER A 56 -3.05 -3.91 20.80
N LYS A 57 -3.37 -2.63 20.54
CA LYS A 57 -4.68 -2.17 20.06
C LYS A 57 -4.89 -2.35 18.55
N ILE A 58 -3.85 -2.69 17.79
CA ILE A 58 -3.96 -3.01 16.36
C ILE A 58 -4.29 -4.51 16.24
N THR A 59 -5.55 -4.83 15.97
CA THR A 59 -6.04 -6.19 15.81
C THR A 59 -6.19 -6.59 14.35
N TRP A 60 -6.13 -7.89 14.07
CA TRP A 60 -6.46 -8.46 12.75
C TRP A 60 -7.97 -8.67 12.55
N GLU A 61 -8.74 -8.54 13.62
CA GLU A 61 -10.22 -8.52 13.65
C GLU A 61 -10.73 -7.09 13.50
#